data_AF-A0A7Y8IRP3-F1
#
_entry.id   AF-A0A7Y8IRP3-F1
#
_cell.length_a   1.000
_cell.length_b   1.000
_cell.length_c   1.000
_cell.angle_alpha   90.00
_cell.angle_beta   90.00
_cell.angle_gamma   90.00
#
_symmetry.space_group_name_H-M   'P 1'
#
loop_
_entity.id
_entity.type
_entity.pdbx_description
1 polymer ?
#
loop_
_entity_poly.entity_id
_entity_poly.type
_entity_poly.pdbx_seq_one_letter_code
_entity_poly.pdbx_strand_id
1 'polypeptide(L)'
;MSSALDARTTELVGVAAAVAGHCQPCFDHHYRKAIEAGATLDEIRAAVALARAVRAAGDRHMDEHVARGMADEMVPPALGGTR
;
A
#
# COMPACT_ATOMS: atom_id res chain seq x y z
N MET A 1 -4.90 -1.09 18.84
CA MET A 1 -3.67 -1.45 18.12
C MET A 1 -3.10 -2.70 18.78
N SER A 2 -2.58 -3.65 17.99
CA SER A 2 -2.14 -4.96 18.46
C SER A 2 -0.94 -4.84 19.43
N SER A 3 -0.93 -5.61 20.51
CA SER A 3 0.20 -5.71 21.44
C SER A 3 1.43 -6.42 20.85
N ALA A 4 1.32 -6.95 19.63
CA ALA A 4 2.38 -7.70 18.98
C ALA A 4 3.48 -6.83 18.34
N LEU A 5 3.21 -5.55 18.06
CA LEU A 5 4.19 -4.62 17.49
C LEU A 5 4.44 -3.47 18.46
N ASP A 6 5.71 -3.11 18.64
CA ASP A 6 6.04 -1.87 19.35
C ASP A 6 5.59 -0.63 18.55
N ALA A 7 5.58 0.53 19.21
CA ALA A 7 5.11 1.77 18.60
C ALA A 7 5.94 2.16 17.36
N ARG A 8 7.27 2.03 17.43
CA ARG A 8 8.16 2.37 16.31
C ARG A 8 7.85 1.53 15.07
N THR A 9 7.72 0.21 15.25
CA THR A 9 7.42 -0.74 14.17
C THR A 9 6.03 -0.50 13.62
N THR A 10 5.06 -0.27 14.50
CA THR A 10 3.67 0.04 14.10
C THR A 10 3.61 1.27 13.20
N GLU A 11 4.31 2.34 13.58
CA GLU A 11 4.26 3.60 12.84
C GLU A 11 5.11 3.56 11.57
N LEU A 12 6.24 2.85 11.53
CA LEU A 12 6.99 2.59 10.30
C LEU A 12 6.17 1.79 9.28
N VAL A 13 5.43 0.77 9.73
CA VAL A 13 4.47 0.04 8.88
C VAL A 13 3.33 0.96 8.42
N GLY A 14 2.82 1.81 9.32
CA GLY A 14 1.79 2.82 9.00
C GLY A 14 2.25 3.80 7.91
N VAL A 15 3.48 4.30 7.99
CA VAL A 15 4.10 5.13 6.94
C VAL A 15 4.14 4.39 5.61
N ALA A 16 4.68 3.16 5.60
CA ALA A 16 4.79 2.37 4.39
C ALA A 16 3.42 2.08 3.75
N ALA A 17 2.44 1.69 4.57
CA ALA A 17 1.07 1.41 4.13
C ALA A 17 0.39 2.66 3.56
N ALA A 18 0.56 3.83 4.21
CA ALA A 18 0.01 5.09 3.73
C ALA A 18 0.58 5.49 2.36
N VAL A 19 1.89 5.32 2.14
CA VAL A 19 2.55 5.57 0.86
C VAL A 19 2.06 4.59 -0.21
N ALA A 20 2.02 3.30 0.09
CA ALA A 20 1.56 2.28 -0.85
C ALA A 20 0.09 2.49 -1.24
N GLY A 21 -0.75 2.90 -0.28
CA GLY A 21 -2.18 3.14 -0.45
C GLY A 21 -2.56 4.57 -0.86
N HIS A 22 -1.59 5.46 -1.16
CA HIS A 22 -1.83 6.86 -1.54
C HIS A 22 -2.62 7.72 -0.53
N CYS A 23 -2.61 7.38 0.76
CA CYS A 23 -3.35 8.14 1.76
C CYS A 23 -2.46 9.24 2.36
N GLN A 24 -2.48 10.44 1.78
CA GLN A 24 -1.72 11.60 2.28
C GLN A 24 -1.97 11.92 3.77
N PRO A 25 -3.22 12.08 4.26
CA PRO A 25 -3.44 12.38 5.68
C PRO A 25 -3.00 11.22 6.59
N CYS A 26 -3.07 9.96 6.13
CA CYS A 26 -2.52 8.83 6.87
C CYS A 26 -0.99 8.91 6.96
N PHE A 27 -0.31 9.32 5.88
CA PHE A 27 1.13 9.52 5.88
C PHE A 27 1.53 10.59 6.89
N ASP A 28 0.88 11.75 6.89
CA ASP A 28 1.18 12.83 7.84
C ASP A 28 1.00 12.39 9.30
N HIS A 29 -0.06 11.61 9.58
CA HIS A 29 -0.31 11.04 10.90
C HIS A 29 0.79 10.06 11.34
N HIS A 30 1.09 9.06 10.52
CA HIS A 30 2.04 8.01 10.86
C HIS A 30 3.50 8.50 10.83
N TYR A 31 3.83 9.45 9.95
CA TYR A 31 5.14 10.08 9.90
C TYR A 31 5.45 10.78 11.22
N ARG A 32 4.53 11.63 11.70
CA ARG A 32 4.71 12.34 12.97
C ARG A 32 4.86 11.36 14.14
N LYS A 33 4.00 10.34 14.21
CA LYS A 33 4.07 9.34 15.27
C LYS A 33 5.32 8.46 15.20
N ALA A 34 5.83 8.16 14.01
CA ALA A 34 7.08 7.43 13.85
C ALA A 34 8.26 8.22 14.45
N ILE A 35 8.31 9.54 14.19
CA ILE A 35 9.30 10.43 14.81
C ILE A 35 9.13 10.48 16.34
N GLU A 36 7.90 10.61 16.84
CA GLU A 36 7.59 10.58 18.28
C GLU A 36 8.00 9.25 18.94
N ALA A 37 7.90 8.13 18.20
CA ALA A 37 8.33 6.81 18.63
C ALA A 37 9.84 6.55 18.46
N GLY A 38 10.62 7.56 18.04
CA GLY A 38 12.07 7.49 17.92
C GLY A 38 12.60 6.85 16.63
N ALA A 39 11.76 6.70 15.60
CA ALA A 39 12.24 6.28 14.29
C ALA A 39 13.18 7.34 13.70
N THR A 40 14.26 6.90 13.08
CA THR A 40 15.17 7.81 12.38
C THR A 40 14.61 8.17 11.01
N LEU A 41 15.05 9.31 10.45
CA LEU A 41 14.62 9.70 9.11
C LEU A 41 15.09 8.70 8.03
N ASP A 42 16.22 8.01 8.26
CA ASP A 42 16.72 6.99 7.34
C ASP A 42 15.86 5.72 7.36
N GLU A 43 15.34 5.32 8.53
CA GLU A 43 14.37 4.22 8.63
C GLU A 43 13.07 4.55 7.90
N ILE A 44 12.58 5.77 8.07
CA ILE A 44 11.39 6.26 7.37
C ILE A 44 11.64 6.28 5.86
N ARG A 45 12.79 6.80 5.40
CA ARG A 45 13.16 6.80 3.97
C ARG A 45 13.23 5.39 3.40
N ALA A 46 13.82 4.45 4.13
CA ALA A 46 13.87 3.04 3.72
C ALA A 46 12.46 2.44 3.60
N ALA A 47 11.58 2.68 4.57
CA ALA A 47 10.18 2.24 4.53
C ALA A 47 9.42 2.84 3.33
N VAL A 48 9.59 4.13 3.06
CA VAL A 48 9.00 4.83 1.90
C VAL A 48 9.54 4.25 0.58
N ALA A 49 10.84 4.00 0.48
CA ALA A 49 11.45 3.43 -0.72
C ALA A 49 10.91 2.02 -1.01
N LEU A 50 10.81 1.18 0.02
CA LEU A 50 10.21 -0.15 -0.09
C LEU A 50 8.74 -0.07 -0.52
N ALA A 51 7.95 0.79 0.12
CA ALA A 51 6.54 0.98 -0.21
C ALA A 51 6.34 1.42 -1.67
N ARG A 52 7.16 2.36 -2.16
CA ARG A 52 7.15 2.81 -3.56
C ARG A 52 7.48 1.67 -4.53
N ALA A 53 8.47 0.84 -4.22
CA ALA A 53 8.85 -0.29 -5.05
C ALA A 53 7.73 -1.34 -5.15
N VAL A 54 7.11 -1.69 -4.01
CA VAL A 54 5.97 -2.62 -3.96
C VAL A 54 4.77 -2.06 -4.72
N ARG A 55 4.43 -0.79 -4.49
CA ARG A 55 3.37 -0.09 -5.22
C ARG A 55 3.59 -0.11 -6.72
N ALA A 56 4.80 0.23 -7.18
CA ALA A 56 5.13 0.22 -8.61
C ALA A 56 5.03 -1.19 -9.23
N ALA A 57 5.35 -2.25 -8.46
CA ALA A 57 5.13 -3.62 -8.93
C ALA A 57 3.63 -3.96 -9.02
N GLY A 58 2.84 -3.54 -8.04
CA GLY A 58 1.37 -3.68 -8.07
C GLY A 58 0.74 -2.98 -9.28
N ASP A 59 1.14 -1.73 -9.55
CA ASP A 59 0.69 -0.96 -10.71
C ASP A 59 0.99 -1.74 -12.01
N ARG A 60 2.23 -2.24 -12.19
CA ARG A 60 2.60 -3.04 -13.38
C ARG A 60 1.77 -4.31 -13.53
N HIS A 61 1.58 -5.08 -12.45
CA HIS A 61 0.77 -6.30 -12.51
C HIS A 61 -0.70 -6.00 -12.86
N MET A 62 -1.23 -4.87 -12.42
CA MET A 62 -2.57 -4.43 -12.80
C MET A 62 -2.64 -4.04 -14.28
N ASP A 63 -1.66 -3.28 -14.78
CA ASP A 63 -1.57 -2.94 -16.20
C ASP A 63 -1.53 -4.20 -17.07
N GLU A 64 -0.70 -5.18 -16.70
CA GLU A 64 -0.63 -6.47 -17.39
C GLU A 64 -1.95 -7.25 -17.30
N HIS A 65 -2.63 -7.24 -16.14
CA HIS A 65 -3.92 -7.91 -15.97
C HIS A 65 -5.01 -7.27 -16.84
N VAL A 66 -5.06 -5.93 -16.89
CA VAL A 66 -5.97 -5.19 -17.76
C VAL A 66 -5.69 -5.49 -19.22
N ALA A 67 -4.42 -5.46 -19.64
CA ALA A 67 -4.02 -5.77 -21.01
C ALA A 67 -4.45 -7.19 -21.43
N ARG A 68 -4.27 -8.18 -20.55
CA ARG A 68 -4.77 -9.55 -20.78
C ARG A 68 -6.29 -9.58 -20.92
N GLY A 69 -7.02 -8.93 -20.01
CA GLY A 69 -8.49 -8.90 -20.05
C GLY A 69 -9.06 -8.21 -21.30
N MET A 70 -8.36 -7.19 -21.81
CA MET A 70 -8.74 -6.49 -23.05
C MET A 70 -8.37 -7.29 -24.31
N ALA A 71 -7.26 -8.05 -24.30
CA ALA A 71 -6.84 -8.89 -25.42
C ALA A 71 -7.71 -10.15 -25.58
N ASP A 72 -8.21 -10.70 -24.47
CA ASP A 72 -9.03 -11.93 -24.47
C ASP A 72 -10.53 -11.69 -24.78
N GLU A 73 -10.96 -10.45 -25.07
CA GLU A 73 -12.38 -10.07 -25.21
C GLU A 73 -13.24 -10.75 -24.13
N MET A 74 -12.85 -10.60 -22.86
CA MET A 74 -13.50 -11.27 -21.75
C MET A 74 -14.88 -10.64 -21.52
N VAL A 75 -15.88 -11.13 -22.27
CA VAL A 75 -17.28 -11.02 -21.92
C VAL A 75 -17.43 -11.77 -20.60
N PRO A 76 -17.67 -11.09 -19.46
CA PRO A 76 -17.98 -11.80 -18.22
C PRO A 76 -19.16 -12.73 -18.52
N PRO A 77 -19.19 -13.97 -18.03
CA PRO A 77 -20.40 -14.78 -18.15
C PRO A 77 -21.53 -13.90 -17.65
N ALA A 78 -22.51 -13.65 -18.54
CA ALA A 78 -23.63 -12.77 -18.29
C ALA A 78 -24.06 -13.02 -16.85
N LEU A 79 -24.03 -11.97 -16.01
CA LEU A 79 -24.50 -12.06 -14.63
C LEU A 79 -25.91 -12.62 -14.73
N GLY A 80 -26.01 -13.93 -14.57
CA GLY A 80 -27.17 -14.72 -14.86
C GLY A 80 -28.15 -14.38 -13.77
N GLY A 81 -28.97 -13.36 -14.03
CA GLY A 81 -30.08 -13.05 -13.18
C GLY A 81 -31.00 -14.26 -13.14
N THR A 82 -31.17 -14.84 -11.97
CA THR A 82 -32.43 -15.43 -11.56
C THR A 82 -32.57 -15.30 -10.05
N ARG A 83 -33.42 -14.34 -9.67
CA ARG A 83 -34.29 -14.28 -8.48
C ARG A 83 -33.67 -14.44 -7.10
#